data_AF-A0A9E1IN12-F1
#
_entry.id   AF-A0A9E1IN12-F1
#
_cell.length_a   1.000
_cell.length_b   1.000
_cell.length_c   1.000
_cell.angle_alpha   90.00
_cell.angle_beta   90.00
_cell.angle_gamma   90.00
#
_symmetry.space_group_name_H-M   'P 1'
#
loop_
_entity.id
_entity.type
_entity.pdbx_description
1 polymer ?
#
loop_
_entity_poly.entity_id
_entity_poly.type
_entity_poly.pdbx_seq_one_letter_code
_entity_poly.pdbx_strand_id
1 'polypeptide(L)'
;MERLVEMLTEPGFRARLAAVSALGNLGDARAEGPLNGIHQSEPDGRIRRTAYEALVKIRTGRTSEEGLASLRSRLDSITEENRELRQRIDKLEGGAD
;
A
#
# COMPACT_ATOMS: atom_id res chain seq x y z
N MET A 1 9.08 2.98 -12.97
CA MET A 1 8.94 1.56 -12.60
C MET A 1 9.78 0.67 -13.51
N GLU A 2 9.47 0.59 -14.81
CA GLU A 2 10.18 -0.27 -15.78
C GLU A 2 11.71 -0.12 -15.77
N ARG A 3 12.22 1.12 -15.85
CA ARG A 3 13.67 1.36 -15.79
C ARG A 3 14.33 0.85 -14.49
N LEU A 4 13.63 0.87 -13.37
CA LEU A 4 14.16 0.35 -12.11
C LEU A 4 14.24 -1.18 -12.13
N VAL A 5 13.30 -1.85 -12.80
CA VAL A 5 13.34 -3.31 -12.98
C VAL A 5 14.51 -3.71 -13.87
N GLU A 6 14.78 -2.97 -14.95
CA GLU A 6 15.97 -3.19 -15.79
C GLU A 6 17.27 -3.04 -15.00
N MET A 7 17.34 -2.07 -14.08
CA MET A 7 18.52 -1.86 -13.25
C MET A 7 18.81 -2.98 -12.24
N LEU A 8 17.89 -3.93 -12.04
CA LEU A 8 18.11 -5.08 -11.16
C LEU A 8 19.15 -6.06 -11.73
N THR A 9 19.40 -6.04 -13.04
CA THR A 9 20.33 -6.93 -13.74
C THR A 9 21.63 -6.24 -14.20
N GLU A 10 21.75 -4.93 -13.98
CA GLU A 10 22.93 -4.15 -14.39
C GLU A 10 24.20 -4.58 -13.63
N PRO A 11 25.38 -4.56 -14.29
CA PRO A 11 26.64 -4.85 -13.63
C PRO A 11 26.98 -3.73 -12.64
N GLY A 12 26.75 -3.99 -11.36
CA GLY A 12 27.16 -3.08 -10.29
C GLY A 12 26.32 -3.22 -9.03
N PHE A 13 26.98 -3.65 -7.94
CA PHE A 13 26.34 -3.83 -6.63
C PHE A 13 25.52 -2.60 -6.20
N ARG A 14 26.10 -1.39 -6.31
CA ARG A 14 25.45 -0.14 -5.88
C ARG A 14 24.21 0.19 -6.71
N ALA A 15 24.27 -0.01 -8.03
CA ALA A 15 23.16 0.28 -8.93
C ALA A 15 21.99 -0.66 -8.64
N ARG A 16 22.26 -1.96 -8.50
CA ARG A 16 21.26 -2.98 -8.17
C ARG A 16 20.63 -2.75 -6.81
N LEU A 17 21.44 -2.46 -5.79
CA LEU A 17 20.94 -2.16 -4.45
C LEU A 17 20.04 -0.91 -4.46
N ALA A 18 20.47 0.16 -5.14
CA ALA A 18 19.67 1.37 -5.28
C ALA A 18 18.34 1.10 -6.01
N ALA A 19 18.35 0.26 -7.05
CA ALA A 19 17.14 -0.13 -7.76
C ALA A 19 16.16 -0.89 -6.85
N VAL A 20 16.64 -1.88 -6.08
CA VAL A 20 15.83 -2.61 -5.10
C VAL A 20 15.21 -1.67 -4.06
N SER A 21 16.01 -0.76 -3.49
CA SER A 21 15.51 0.22 -2.52
C SER A 21 14.50 1.18 -3.14
N ALA A 22 14.73 1.66 -4.36
CA ALA A 22 13.83 2.55 -5.06
C ALA A 22 12.49 1.87 -5.36
N LEU A 23 12.49 0.60 -5.76
CA LEU A 23 11.28 -0.20 -5.97
C LEU A 23 10.46 -0.35 -4.68
N GLY A 24 11.12 -0.66 -3.56
CA GLY A 24 10.44 -0.73 -2.26
C GLY A 24 9.88 0.62 -1.81
N ASN A 25 10.57 1.73 -2.10
CA ASN A 25 10.11 3.07 -1.80
C ASN A 25 8.95 3.54 -2.69
N LEU A 26 8.92 3.08 -3.94
CA LEU A 26 7.82 3.37 -4.87
C LEU A 26 6.50 2.77 -4.38
N GLY A 27 6.55 1.62 -3.68
CA GLY A 27 5.37 0.98 -3.11
C GLY A 27 4.45 0.29 -4.13
N ASP A 28 4.81 0.30 -5.41
CA ASP A 28 4.00 -0.27 -6.49
C ASP A 28 3.96 -1.81 -6.37
N ALA A 29 2.76 -2.38 -6.25
CA ALA A 29 2.54 -3.82 -6.14
C ALA A 29 3.10 -4.62 -7.32
N ARG A 30 3.24 -4.01 -8.50
CA ARG A 30 3.87 -4.64 -9.68
C ARG A 30 5.35 -4.97 -9.45
N ALA A 31 6.00 -4.36 -8.46
CA ALA A 31 7.39 -4.65 -8.11
C ALA A 31 7.57 -5.97 -7.34
N GLU A 32 6.49 -6.59 -6.83
CA GLU A 32 6.60 -7.81 -6.03
C GLU A 32 7.23 -8.98 -6.79
N GLY A 33 6.83 -9.20 -8.05
CA GLY A 33 7.38 -10.27 -8.87
C GLY A 33 8.91 -10.15 -9.05
N PRO A 34 9.40 -9.02 -9.60
CA PRO A 34 10.83 -8.77 -9.74
C PRO A 34 11.61 -8.85 -8.42
N LEU A 35 11.10 -8.24 -7.35
CA LEU A 35 11.78 -8.26 -6.04
C LEU A 35 11.81 -9.65 -5.42
N ASN A 36 10.77 -10.46 -5.62
CA ASN A 36 10.74 -11.85 -5.18
C ASN A 36 11.76 -12.69 -5.95
N GLY A 37 11.91 -12.47 -7.26
CA GLY A 37 12.99 -13.07 -8.05
C GLY A 37 14.36 -12.78 -7.45
N ILE A 38 14.67 -11.50 -7.17
CA ILE A 38 15.93 -11.10 -6.54
C ILE A 38 16.12 -11.74 -5.17
N HIS A 39 15.09 -11.75 -4.32
CA HIS A 39 15.17 -12.37 -3.00
C HIS A 39 15.55 -13.86 -3.05
N GLN A 40 15.06 -14.57 -4.07
CA GLN A 40 15.28 -16.02 -4.24
C GLN A 40 16.61 -16.37 -4.92
N SER A 41 17.02 -15.59 -5.93
CA SER A 41 18.14 -15.98 -6.80
C SER A 41 19.45 -15.25 -6.53
N GLU A 42 19.43 -14.16 -5.76
CA GLU A 42 20.61 -13.29 -5.65
C GLU A 42 21.71 -13.87 -4.74
N PRO A 43 22.97 -13.99 -5.20
CA PRO A 43 24.05 -14.49 -4.35
C PRO A 43 24.43 -13.51 -3.22
N ASP A 44 24.36 -12.19 -3.45
CA ASP A 44 24.72 -11.22 -2.42
C ASP A 44 23.61 -11.11 -1.35
N GLY A 45 23.94 -11.55 -0.14
CA GLY A 45 23.00 -11.53 1.00
C GLY A 45 22.45 -10.15 1.36
N ARG A 46 23.16 -9.06 1.05
CA ARG A 46 22.68 -7.70 1.29
C ARG A 46 21.56 -7.34 0.32
N ILE A 47 21.76 -7.61 -0.97
CA ILE A 47 20.74 -7.35 -1.99
C ILE A 47 19.51 -8.24 -1.74
N ARG A 48 19.70 -9.52 -1.39
CA ARG A 48 18.61 -10.41 -0.98
C ARG A 48 17.80 -9.89 0.19
N ARG A 49 18.48 -9.38 1.23
CA ARG A 49 17.84 -8.81 2.42
C ARG A 49 17.07 -7.54 2.06
N THR A 50 17.68 -6.62 1.31
CA THR A 50 17.00 -5.39 0.88
C THR A 50 15.79 -5.68 0.01
N ALA A 51 15.83 -6.72 -0.83
CA ALA A 51 14.68 -7.14 -1.62
C ALA A 51 13.53 -7.64 -0.74
N TYR A 52 13.84 -8.41 0.32
CA TYR A 52 12.84 -8.82 1.31
C TYR A 52 12.24 -7.63 2.05
N GLU A 53 13.07 -6.69 2.53
CA GLU A 53 12.60 -5.48 3.22
C GLU A 53 11.70 -4.62 2.31
N ALA A 54 12.06 -4.51 1.02
CA ALA A 54 11.23 -3.84 0.01
C ALA A 54 9.87 -4.53 -0.19
N LEU A 55 9.84 -5.87 -0.26
CA LEU A 55 8.60 -6.65 -0.34
C LEU A 55 7.69 -6.42 0.87
N VAL A 56 8.26 -6.44 2.09
CA VAL A 56 7.52 -6.16 3.31
C VAL A 56 6.92 -4.76 3.24
N LYS A 57 7.69 -3.75 2.84
CA LYS A 57 7.24 -2.36 2.73
C LYS A 57 6.08 -2.18 1.74
N ILE A 58 6.14 -2.82 0.58
CA ILE A 58 5.07 -2.78 -0.42
C ILE A 58 3.78 -3.39 0.15
N ARG A 59 3.89 -4.53 0.83
CA ARG A 59 2.74 -5.24 1.40
C ARG A 59 2.09 -4.47 2.54
N THR A 60 2.89 -3.94 3.46
CA THR A 60 2.35 -3.15 4.58
C THR A 60 1.69 -1.87 4.09
N GLY A 61 2.28 -1.17 3.12
CA GLY A 61 1.69 0.01 2.50
C GLY A 61 0.31 -0.27 1.91
N ARG A 62 0.17 -1.35 1.14
CA ARG A 62 -1.12 -1.76 0.56
C ARG A 62 -2.17 -2.08 1.62
N THR A 63 -1.81 -2.86 2.65
CA THR A 63 -2.73 -3.19 3.75
C THR A 63 -3.19 -1.92 4.48
N SER A 64 -2.32 -0.93 4.67
CA SER A 64 -2.70 0.36 5.25
C SER A 64 -3.70 1.13 4.37
N GLU A 65 -3.52 1.11 3.05
CA GLU A 65 -4.45 1.75 2.11
C GLU A 65 -5.83 1.08 2.10
N GLU A 66 -5.88 -0.25 2.08
CA GLU A 66 -7.13 -1.03 2.17
C GLU A 66 -7.87 -0.76 3.49
N GLY A 67 -7.14 -0.74 4.61
CA GLY A 67 -7.68 -0.41 5.92
C GLY A 67 -8.25 1.02 5.96
N LEU A 68 -7.55 1.99 5.39
CA LEU A 68 -8.01 3.38 5.31
C LEU A 68 -9.27 3.52 4.45
N ALA A 69 -9.34 2.82 3.32
CA ALA A 69 -10.52 2.79 2.46
C ALA A 69 -11.74 2.21 3.19
N SER A 70 -11.55 1.10 3.92
CA SER A 70 -12.60 0.48 4.74
C SER A 70 -13.11 1.41 5.85
N LEU A 71 -12.19 2.08 6.57
CA LEU A 71 -12.55 3.05 7.60
C LEU A 71 -13.33 4.25 7.02
N ARG A 72 -12.94 4.76 5.85
CA ARG A 72 -13.67 5.83 5.15
C ARG A 72 -15.10 5.41 4.79
N SER A 73 -15.26 4.24 4.18
CA SER A 73 -16.59 3.71 3.84
C SER A 73 -17.49 3.56 5.07
N ARG A 74 -16.95 3.11 6.20
CA ARG A 74 -17.70 3.02 7.47
C ARG A 74 -18.09 4.39 8.02
N LEU A 75 -17.19 5.38 7.93
CA LEU A 75 -17.48 6.75 8.35
C LEU A 75 -18.61 7.37 7.51
N ASP A 76 -18.60 7.13 6.20
CA ASP A 76 -19.64 7.61 5.29
C ASP A 76 -21.02 7.00 5.65
N SER A 77 -21.08 5.69 5.92
CA SER A 77 -22.31 5.02 6.40
C SER A 77 -22.84 5.64 7.69
N ILE A 78 -21.97 5.80 8.70
CA ILE A 78 -22.34 6.40 9.98
C ILE A 78 -22.83 7.84 9.80
N THR A 79 -22.21 8.60 8.88
CA THR A 79 -22.60 9.98 8.61
C THR A 79 -24.00 10.05 8.00
N GLU A 80 -24.31 9.16 7.06
CA GLU A 80 -25.64 9.09 6.43
C GLU A 80 -26.71 8.61 7.41
N GLU A 81 -26.44 7.55 8.18
CA GLU A 81 -27.36 7.06 9.21
C GLU A 81 -27.68 8.14 10.26
N ASN A 82 -26.67 8.91 10.70
CA ASN A 82 -26.89 10.03 11.62
C ASN A 82 -27.74 11.15 11.00
N ARG A 83 -27.55 11.43 9.71
CA ARG A 83 -28.36 12.42 8.98
C ARG A 83 -29.82 11.98 8.93
N GLU A 84 -30.08 10.71 8.61
CA GLU A 84 -31.43 10.16 8.58
C GLU A 84 -32.09 10.17 9.97
N LEU A 85 -31.34 9.79 11.01
CA LEU A 85 -31.82 9.81 12.38
C LEU A 85 -32.21 11.23 12.83
N ARG A 86 -31.39 12.24 12.52
CA ARG A 86 -31.70 13.65 12.81
C ARG A 86 -32.99 14.09 12.10
N GLN A 87 -33.13 13.78 10.81
CA GLN A 87 -34.37 14.09 10.08
C GLN A 87 -35.60 13.40 10.68
N ARG A 88 -35.45 12.18 11.21
CA ARG A 88 -36.54 11.45 11.88
C ARG A 88 -36.91 12.09 13.21
N ILE A 89 -35.92 12.55 13.99
CA ILE A 89 -36.15 13.29 15.23
C ILE A 89 -36.90 14.58 14.95
N ASP A 90 -36.44 15.39 13.98
CA ASP A 90 -37.09 16.66 13.61
C ASP A 90 -38.57 16.46 13.21
N LYS A 91 -38.88 15.39 12.49
CA LYS A 91 -40.27 15.04 12.10
C LYS A 91 -41.15 14.66 13.29
N LEU A 92 -40.58 14.00 14.30
CA LEU A 92 -41.31 13.60 15.50
C LEU A 92 -41.54 14.79 16.43
N GLU A 93 -40.54 15.67 16.56
CA GLU A 93 -40.64 16.89 17.38
C GLU A 93 -41.57 17.93 16.74
N GLY A 94 -41.50 18.14 15.43
CA GLY A 94 -42.38 19.08 14.71
C GLY A 94 -43.83 18.60 14.52
N GLY A 95 -44.13 17.34 14.84
CA GLY A 95 -45.50 16.80 14.86
C GLY A 95 -46.14 16.75 16.24
N ALA A 96 -45.46 17.26 17.27
CA ALA A 96 -45.91 17.29 18.66
C ALA A 96 -46.52 18.63 19.12
N ASP A 97 -46.61 19.62 18.22
CA ASP A 97 -47.34 20.89 18.37
C ASP A 97 -48.70 20.86 17.66
#